data_AF-M1C496-F1
#
_entry.id   AF-M1C496-F1
#
_cell.length_a   1.000
_cell.length_b   1.000
_cell.length_c   1.000
_cell.angle_alpha   90.00
_cell.angle_beta   90.00
_cell.angle_gamma   90.00
#
_symmetry.space_group_name_H-M   'P 1'
#
loop_
_entity.id
_entity.type
_entity.pdbx_description
1 polymer ?
#
loop_
_entity_poly.entity_id
_entity_poly.type
_entity_poly.pdbx_seq_one_letter_code
_entity_poly.pdbx_strand_id
1 'polypeptide(L)'
;MSANEEIGESRARIVYNGSASRINEIGLQLYPVSEYDSGEGLPYAPVDWPNAGDKWGWRVGKRVTSSGTFIDRYLYLPKHFKAPKGGKKNAFRSKISVKKYLQTEYPGMDINQFFASFSWMIPSKQSPSSKDIDFDSDMKERTTSSGTELQSLLSDSPIRAITCKVGNRICSSLTLENPFPAMLCDICCSDPGFCRDCCCILCCKTITSDYDVYSYIRCEATIDGYICGHISHLDCALRAYMAGTVGGSINLDAQYLCRYCDSRMDLVPHALKLLNICTYVASRADIEKILNVGICILRDSQKRSGKELLHRIESIKAKLTKGVCIQDAFRKESCVDSTGSKSQPEEKVLDDFF
;
A
#
# COMPACT_ATOMS: atom_id res chain seq x y z
N MET A 1 -14.59 -45.25 -37.13
CA MET A 1 -15.71 -44.34 -37.42
C MET A 1 -16.32 -44.02 -36.05
N SER A 2 -16.02 -42.88 -35.44
CA SER A 2 -16.54 -41.52 -35.74
C SER A 2 -17.98 -41.35 -35.24
N ALA A 3 -18.39 -40.30 -34.51
CA ALA A 3 -17.64 -39.16 -33.96
C ALA A 3 -18.46 -38.41 -32.87
N ASN A 4 -17.75 -37.58 -32.09
CA ASN A 4 -18.05 -36.26 -31.49
C ASN A 4 -19.40 -35.88 -30.81
N GLU A 5 -19.19 -35.24 -29.65
CA GLU A 5 -19.80 -34.01 -29.06
C GLU A 5 -20.98 -33.27 -29.74
N GLU A 6 -21.94 -32.82 -28.94
CA GLU A 6 -22.20 -31.40 -28.55
C GLU A 6 -23.45 -31.36 -27.61
N ILE A 7 -23.36 -30.85 -26.37
CA ILE A 7 -23.62 -29.45 -25.94
C ILE A 7 -24.93 -28.84 -26.48
N GLY A 8 -25.87 -28.56 -25.58
CA GLY A 8 -27.12 -27.85 -25.87
C GLY A 8 -27.69 -27.15 -24.63
N GLU A 9 -27.32 -25.89 -24.44
CA GLU A 9 -27.78 -25.07 -23.30
C GLU A 9 -29.31 -24.87 -23.31
N SER A 10 -29.97 -25.17 -22.19
CA SER A 10 -31.38 -24.82 -21.99
C SER A 10 -31.54 -23.73 -20.93
N ARG A 11 -31.80 -22.51 -21.41
CA ARG A 11 -32.01 -21.28 -20.63
C ARG A 11 -33.14 -21.43 -19.60
N ALA A 12 -32.78 -21.57 -18.32
CA ALA A 12 -33.70 -21.30 -17.22
C ALA A 12 -33.71 -19.79 -16.91
N ARG A 13 -34.77 -19.08 -17.34
CA ARG A 13 -35.10 -17.76 -16.78
C ARG A 13 -35.38 -17.94 -15.29
N ILE A 14 -34.60 -17.33 -14.41
CA ILE A 14 -34.97 -17.17 -12.99
C ILE A 14 -35.30 -15.70 -12.73
N VAL A 15 -36.48 -15.52 -12.14
CA VAL A 15 -37.15 -14.25 -11.92
C VAL A 15 -36.46 -13.46 -10.81
N TYR A 16 -36.35 -12.14 -10.99
CA TYR A 16 -35.92 -11.23 -9.92
C TYR A 16 -36.91 -11.31 -8.75
N ASN A 17 -36.42 -11.68 -7.58
CA ASN A 17 -37.15 -11.45 -6.32
C ASN A 17 -36.19 -10.97 -5.22
N GLY A 18 -36.64 -9.99 -4.43
CA GLY A 18 -35.78 -9.09 -3.66
C GLY A 18 -35.27 -9.65 -2.33
N SER A 19 -34.34 -10.60 -2.35
CA SER A 19 -33.53 -11.01 -1.18
C SER A 19 -32.39 -11.97 -1.55
N ALA A 20 -31.51 -11.53 -2.46
CA ALA A 20 -30.46 -12.36 -3.03
C ALA A 20 -29.31 -12.66 -2.04
N SER A 21 -29.41 -13.78 -1.31
CA SER A 21 -28.25 -14.40 -0.66
C SER A 21 -27.21 -14.79 -1.70
N ARG A 22 -25.94 -14.43 -1.47
CA ARG A 22 -24.84 -14.73 -2.41
C ARG A 22 -24.14 -16.02 -1.99
N ILE A 23 -24.02 -16.97 -2.90
CA ILE A 23 -23.10 -18.11 -2.73
C ILE A 23 -21.68 -17.56 -2.94
N ASN A 24 -20.78 -17.79 -1.98
CA ASN A 24 -19.38 -17.38 -2.09
C ASN A 24 -18.50 -18.51 -2.69
N GLU A 25 -17.22 -18.22 -2.92
CA GLU A 25 -16.22 -19.17 -3.42
C GLU A 25 -16.01 -20.41 -2.52
N ILE A 26 -16.57 -20.39 -1.31
CA ILE A 26 -16.51 -21.43 -0.28
C ILE A 26 -17.80 -22.29 -0.29
N GLY A 27 -18.76 -22.00 -1.18
CA GLY A 27 -20.06 -22.69 -1.24
C GLY A 27 -21.03 -22.31 -0.12
N LEU A 28 -20.70 -21.32 0.72
CA LEU A 28 -21.56 -20.84 1.81
C LEU A 28 -22.55 -19.79 1.29
N GLN A 29 -23.83 -19.97 1.63
CA GLN A 29 -24.89 -19.01 1.31
C GLN A 29 -24.86 -17.82 2.30
N LEU A 30 -24.37 -16.67 1.83
CA LEU A 30 -24.26 -15.44 2.62
C LEU A 30 -25.56 -14.62 2.54
N TYR A 31 -26.21 -14.38 3.67
CA TYR A 31 -27.38 -13.51 3.81
C TYR A 31 -27.01 -12.12 4.38
N PRO A 32 -27.49 -11.01 3.83
CA PRO A 32 -27.24 -9.68 4.39
C PRO A 32 -27.83 -9.48 5.80
N VAL A 33 -27.13 -8.73 6.65
CA VAL A 33 -27.52 -8.44 8.05
C VAL A 33 -27.72 -6.93 8.28
N SER A 34 -28.36 -6.56 9.38
CA SER A 34 -28.60 -5.16 9.80
C SER A 34 -27.41 -4.61 10.63
N GLU A 35 -27.34 -3.29 10.84
CA GLU A 35 -26.39 -2.71 11.81
C GLU A 35 -26.58 -3.34 13.20
N TYR A 36 -25.47 -3.52 13.93
CA TYR A 36 -25.42 -4.11 15.27
C TYR A 36 -25.83 -5.60 15.42
N ASP A 37 -26.31 -6.26 14.35
CA ASP A 37 -26.67 -7.68 14.35
C ASP A 37 -25.51 -8.57 14.84
N SER A 38 -25.87 -9.69 15.46
CA SER A 38 -24.94 -10.70 15.97
C SER A 38 -25.53 -12.09 15.91
N GLY A 39 -24.67 -13.10 15.80
CA GLY A 39 -25.05 -14.51 15.77
C GLY A 39 -23.90 -15.41 16.18
N GLU A 40 -24.08 -16.71 16.01
CA GLU A 40 -23.07 -17.73 16.32
C GLU A 40 -22.98 -18.75 15.17
N GLY A 41 -21.75 -19.16 14.83
CA GLY A 41 -21.47 -20.12 13.76
C GLY A 41 -21.66 -19.57 12.33
N LEU A 42 -21.85 -20.52 11.40
CA LEU A 42 -21.87 -20.26 9.96
C LEU A 42 -23.01 -19.33 9.52
N PRO A 43 -22.83 -18.57 8.43
CA PRO A 43 -21.64 -18.55 7.58
C PRO A 43 -20.54 -17.57 8.04
N TYR A 44 -20.73 -16.86 9.16
CA TYR A 44 -19.89 -15.70 9.55
C TYR A 44 -18.92 -15.93 10.71
N ALA A 45 -18.99 -17.11 11.33
CA ALA A 45 -18.04 -17.58 12.33
C ALA A 45 -17.84 -19.10 12.18
N PRO A 46 -16.69 -19.65 12.60
CA PRO A 46 -16.46 -21.09 12.55
C PRO A 46 -17.36 -21.85 13.54
N VAL A 47 -17.61 -23.11 13.19
CA VAL A 47 -18.31 -24.11 13.99
C VAL A 47 -17.40 -25.33 14.17
N ASP A 48 -17.68 -26.12 15.20
CA ASP A 48 -16.98 -27.38 15.52
C ASP A 48 -15.46 -27.19 15.70
N TRP A 49 -15.07 -25.98 16.13
CA TRP A 49 -13.69 -25.58 16.35
C TRP A 49 -13.56 -24.73 17.64
N PRO A 50 -12.62 -25.03 18.56
CA PRO A 50 -11.60 -26.08 18.47
C PRO A 50 -12.12 -27.49 18.71
N ASN A 51 -13.28 -27.66 19.37
CA ASN A 51 -13.91 -28.95 19.60
C ASN A 51 -15.24 -29.06 18.83
N ALA A 52 -15.67 -30.28 18.52
CA ALA A 52 -17.00 -30.54 17.99
C ALA A 52 -18.09 -29.98 18.93
N GLY A 53 -19.06 -29.26 18.36
CA GLY A 53 -20.09 -28.51 19.08
C GLY A 53 -19.74 -27.05 19.38
N ASP A 54 -18.48 -26.63 19.23
CA ASP A 54 -18.07 -25.25 19.54
C ASP A 54 -18.55 -24.26 18.49
N LYS A 55 -19.26 -23.22 18.93
CA LYS A 55 -19.75 -22.14 18.05
C LYS A 55 -19.11 -20.82 18.44
N TRP A 56 -18.37 -20.23 17.51
CA TRP A 56 -17.86 -18.88 17.66
C TRP A 56 -18.96 -17.84 17.42
N GLY A 57 -18.88 -16.73 18.13
CA GLY A 57 -19.79 -15.61 17.90
C GLY A 57 -19.30 -14.67 16.81
N TRP A 58 -20.22 -14.02 16.11
CA TRP A 58 -19.95 -12.88 15.25
C TRP A 58 -20.86 -11.71 15.62
N ARG A 59 -20.39 -10.48 15.38
CA ARG A 59 -21.20 -9.25 15.48
C ARG A 59 -20.75 -8.24 14.44
N VAL A 60 -21.67 -7.43 13.94
CA VAL A 60 -21.37 -6.24 13.14
C VAL A 60 -21.62 -4.95 13.93
N GLY A 61 -21.00 -3.86 13.50
CA GLY A 61 -21.19 -2.51 14.06
C GLY A 61 -21.98 -1.63 13.10
N LYS A 62 -21.50 -0.39 12.93
CA LYS A 62 -22.16 0.63 12.12
C LYS A 62 -21.58 0.77 10.72
N ARG A 63 -20.25 0.74 10.59
CA ARG A 63 -19.59 1.10 9.34
C ARG A 63 -19.67 -0.02 8.30
N VAL A 64 -20.12 0.33 7.11
CA VAL A 64 -20.23 -0.54 5.93
C VAL A 64 -19.38 0.02 4.78
N THR A 65 -18.86 -0.88 3.96
CA THR A 65 -18.19 -0.58 2.69
C THR A 65 -19.21 -0.18 1.63
N SER A 66 -18.75 0.48 0.56
CA SER A 66 -19.58 0.75 -0.63
C SER A 66 -20.03 -0.51 -1.37
N SER A 67 -19.34 -1.65 -1.19
CA SER A 67 -19.76 -2.96 -1.69
C SER A 67 -20.82 -3.64 -0.81
N GLY A 68 -21.27 -2.98 0.26
CA GLY A 68 -22.33 -3.48 1.14
C GLY A 68 -21.85 -4.59 2.07
N THR A 69 -20.67 -4.46 2.68
CA THR A 69 -20.16 -5.38 3.72
C THR A 69 -19.71 -4.62 4.97
N PHE A 70 -19.83 -5.23 6.15
CA PHE A 70 -19.50 -4.55 7.42
C PHE A 70 -17.99 -4.49 7.68
N ILE A 71 -17.48 -3.26 7.84
CA ILE A 71 -16.11 -2.96 8.28
C ILE A 71 -15.97 -3.27 9.78
N ASP A 72 -16.95 -2.85 10.58
CA ASP A 72 -16.98 -3.06 12.02
C ASP A 72 -17.41 -4.49 12.40
N ARG A 73 -16.71 -5.51 11.91
CA ARG A 73 -17.01 -6.91 12.23
C ARG A 73 -16.14 -7.47 13.36
N TYR A 74 -16.73 -8.28 14.22
CA TYR A 74 -16.15 -8.81 15.45
C TYR A 74 -16.31 -10.33 15.50
N LEU A 75 -15.27 -11.08 15.88
CA LEU A 75 -15.34 -12.52 16.13
C LEU A 75 -15.17 -12.77 17.63
N TYR A 76 -15.92 -13.69 18.22
CA TYR A 76 -15.89 -14.00 19.64
C TYR A 76 -15.64 -15.48 19.86
N LEU A 77 -14.81 -15.79 20.87
CA LEU A 77 -14.59 -17.17 21.29
C LEU A 77 -15.91 -17.85 21.71
N PRO A 78 -16.01 -19.19 21.62
CA PRO A 78 -17.14 -19.95 22.15
C PRO A 78 -17.41 -19.62 23.62
N LYS A 79 -18.67 -19.71 24.05
CA LYS A 79 -19.13 -19.17 25.35
C LYS A 79 -18.34 -19.70 26.55
N HIS A 80 -17.89 -20.95 26.53
CA HIS A 80 -17.16 -21.58 27.63
C HIS A 80 -15.66 -21.19 27.68
N PHE A 81 -15.08 -20.66 26.60
CA PHE A 81 -13.74 -20.05 26.57
C PHE A 81 -13.73 -18.57 27.01
N LYS A 82 -14.90 -17.97 27.31
CA LYS A 82 -14.97 -16.56 27.71
C LYS A 82 -14.55 -16.40 29.17
N ALA A 83 -13.43 -15.72 29.40
CA ALA A 83 -12.96 -15.41 30.76
C ALA A 83 -14.06 -14.74 31.62
N PRO A 84 -14.24 -15.12 32.90
CA PRO A 84 -15.15 -14.44 33.81
C PRO A 84 -14.76 -12.97 33.97
N LYS A 85 -15.66 -12.06 33.55
CA LYS A 85 -15.64 -10.58 33.70
C LYS A 85 -14.36 -10.00 34.37
N GLY A 86 -13.23 -9.90 33.65
CA GLY A 86 -12.01 -9.37 34.30
C GLY A 86 -10.77 -9.10 33.46
N GLY A 87 -10.48 -9.86 32.39
CA GLY A 87 -9.20 -9.68 31.68
C GLY A 87 -9.15 -10.31 30.29
N LYS A 88 -8.49 -9.59 29.36
CA LYS A 88 -8.40 -9.84 27.90
C LYS A 88 -9.76 -9.73 27.18
N LYS A 89 -9.75 -9.06 26.02
CA LYS A 89 -10.97 -8.81 25.22
C LYS A 89 -11.29 -10.07 24.42
N ASN A 90 -12.36 -10.80 24.79
CA ASN A 90 -12.87 -12.00 24.11
C ASN A 90 -13.42 -11.75 22.68
N ALA A 91 -12.93 -10.72 21.99
CA ALA A 91 -13.50 -10.12 20.78
C ALA A 91 -12.39 -9.67 19.81
N PHE A 92 -12.25 -10.38 18.70
CA PHE A 92 -11.27 -10.13 17.66
C PHE A 92 -11.81 -9.20 16.58
N ARG A 93 -11.14 -8.06 16.39
CA ARG A 93 -11.52 -7.02 15.42
C ARG A 93 -10.89 -7.22 14.03
N SER A 94 -9.85 -8.05 13.91
CA SER A 94 -9.11 -8.26 12.66
C SER A 94 -8.67 -9.72 12.47
N LYS A 95 -8.46 -10.16 11.22
CA LYS A 95 -7.91 -11.50 10.92
C LYS A 95 -6.57 -11.71 11.62
N ILE A 96 -5.71 -10.69 11.68
CA ILE A 96 -4.40 -10.75 12.37
C ILE A 96 -4.57 -11.03 13.87
N SER A 97 -5.57 -10.44 14.53
CA SER A 97 -5.82 -10.70 15.96
C SER A 97 -6.26 -12.15 16.22
N VAL A 98 -7.04 -12.75 15.32
CA VAL A 98 -7.39 -14.18 15.36
C VAL A 98 -6.16 -15.04 15.04
N LYS A 99 -5.41 -14.72 13.97
CA LYS A 99 -4.19 -15.45 13.57
C LYS A 99 -3.15 -15.52 14.70
N LYS A 100 -2.88 -14.41 15.38
CA LYS A 100 -1.95 -14.37 16.53
C LYS A 100 -2.44 -15.23 17.69
N TYR A 101 -3.74 -15.20 17.98
CA TYR A 101 -4.36 -16.07 19.00
C TYR A 101 -4.20 -17.55 18.63
N LEU A 102 -4.59 -17.95 17.41
CA LEU A 102 -4.44 -19.34 16.94
C LEU A 102 -2.98 -19.81 16.95
N GLN A 103 -2.03 -18.98 16.53
CA GLN A 103 -0.60 -19.30 16.56
C GLN A 103 -0.03 -19.46 17.97
N THR A 104 -0.62 -18.79 18.97
CA THR A 104 -0.15 -18.82 20.36
C THR A 104 -0.77 -19.98 21.14
N GLU A 105 -2.08 -20.18 21.01
CA GLU A 105 -2.83 -21.18 21.78
C GLU A 105 -2.89 -22.55 21.07
N TYR A 106 -2.75 -22.61 19.74
CA TYR A 106 -2.85 -23.82 18.91
C TYR A 106 -1.68 -23.90 17.90
N PRO A 107 -0.41 -23.97 18.37
CA PRO A 107 0.75 -24.12 17.49
C PRO A 107 0.65 -25.41 16.67
N GLY A 108 0.78 -25.29 15.34
CA GLY A 108 0.59 -26.41 14.39
C GLY A 108 -0.75 -26.38 13.62
N MET A 109 -1.64 -25.44 13.93
CA MET A 109 -2.87 -25.21 13.15
C MET A 109 -2.61 -24.82 11.69
N ASP A 110 -3.38 -25.41 10.75
CA ASP A 110 -3.62 -24.78 9.45
C ASP A 110 -4.59 -23.58 9.61
N ILE A 111 -3.98 -22.40 9.66
CA ILE A 111 -4.67 -21.10 9.77
C ILE A 111 -5.46 -20.78 8.49
N ASN A 112 -5.02 -21.26 7.33
CA ASN A 112 -5.69 -21.03 6.06
C ASN A 112 -6.97 -21.87 5.99
N GLN A 113 -6.90 -23.15 6.39
CA GLN A 113 -8.07 -24.01 6.55
C GLN A 113 -9.08 -23.42 7.55
N PHE A 114 -8.61 -22.88 8.68
CA PHE A 114 -9.48 -22.18 9.64
C PHE A 114 -10.23 -21.02 8.98
N PHE A 115 -9.55 -20.13 8.24
CA PHE A 115 -10.21 -19.00 7.56
C PHE A 115 -11.01 -19.39 6.31
N ALA A 116 -10.77 -20.58 5.75
CA ALA A 116 -11.58 -21.16 4.69
C ALA A 116 -12.88 -21.79 5.22
N SER A 117 -12.98 -22.11 6.51
CA SER A 117 -14.19 -22.74 7.07
C SER A 117 -15.41 -21.82 7.19
N PHE A 118 -15.24 -20.49 7.10
CA PHE A 118 -16.31 -19.50 7.23
C PHE A 118 -16.02 -18.23 6.43
N SER A 119 -17.04 -17.43 6.12
CA SER A 119 -16.85 -16.13 5.50
C SER A 119 -16.53 -15.05 6.52
N TRP A 120 -15.36 -14.43 6.38
CA TRP A 120 -14.97 -13.26 7.17
C TRP A 120 -15.79 -12.00 6.83
N MET A 121 -16.36 -11.95 5.62
CA MET A 121 -17.14 -10.82 5.10
C MET A 121 -18.61 -11.00 5.42
N ILE A 122 -19.22 -10.01 6.08
CA ILE A 122 -20.63 -10.02 6.45
C ILE A 122 -21.35 -8.95 5.61
N PRO A 123 -22.26 -9.30 4.69
CA PRO A 123 -22.98 -8.32 3.88
C PRO A 123 -24.01 -7.51 4.68
N SER A 124 -24.30 -6.29 4.23
CA SER A 124 -25.25 -5.36 4.82
C SER A 124 -26.55 -5.28 4.02
N LYS A 125 -27.67 -5.11 4.73
CA LYS A 125 -28.99 -4.82 4.14
C LYS A 125 -29.13 -3.39 3.59
N GLN A 126 -28.20 -2.47 3.92
CA GLN A 126 -28.27 -1.10 3.43
C GLN A 126 -27.86 -1.02 1.96
N SER A 127 -28.74 -0.46 1.12
CA SER A 127 -28.37 0.11 -0.17
C SER A 127 -27.44 1.33 0.04
N PRO A 128 -26.68 1.77 -0.98
CA PRO A 128 -25.89 2.98 -0.89
C PRO A 128 -26.84 4.17 -0.74
N SER A 129 -26.98 4.72 0.47
CA SER A 129 -27.83 5.89 0.68
C SER A 129 -27.17 7.10 0.03
N SER A 130 -27.78 7.61 -1.04
CA SER A 130 -27.64 9.02 -1.38
C SER A 130 -28.01 9.82 -0.13
N LYS A 131 -27.03 10.54 0.42
CA LYS A 131 -27.31 11.60 1.38
C LYS A 131 -27.14 12.89 0.63
N ASP A 132 -28.28 13.45 0.30
CA ASP A 132 -28.41 14.73 -0.37
C ASP A 132 -27.68 15.79 0.45
N ILE A 133 -26.90 16.62 -0.25
CA ILE A 133 -26.36 17.84 0.31
C ILE A 133 -27.30 18.94 -0.15
N ASP A 134 -28.29 19.27 0.69
CA ASP A 134 -28.90 20.58 0.62
C ASP A 134 -27.79 21.61 0.85
N PHE A 135 -27.47 22.39 -0.18
CA PHE A 135 -26.79 23.66 0.00
C PHE A 135 -27.45 24.74 -0.83
N ASP A 136 -27.62 25.89 -0.19
CA ASP A 136 -28.47 26.97 -0.65
C ASP A 136 -27.92 27.68 -1.89
N SER A 137 -28.82 28.41 -2.51
CA SER A 137 -28.68 29.22 -3.71
C SER A 137 -27.67 30.38 -3.62
N ASP A 138 -27.36 30.91 -4.80
CA ASP A 138 -26.73 32.21 -5.08
C ASP A 138 -25.20 32.32 -4.94
N MET A 139 -24.48 32.05 -6.05
CA MET A 139 -23.43 32.98 -6.46
C MET A 139 -23.32 33.11 -7.99
N LYS A 140 -23.57 34.34 -8.45
CA LYS A 140 -23.76 34.79 -9.83
C LYS A 140 -22.53 34.61 -10.73
N GLU A 141 -22.76 34.22 -11.98
CA GLU A 141 -21.75 34.32 -13.04
C GLU A 141 -21.22 35.74 -13.19
N ARG A 142 -19.90 35.86 -13.43
CA ARG A 142 -19.33 36.99 -14.18
C ARG A 142 -18.33 36.46 -15.20
N THR A 143 -18.84 36.24 -16.40
CA THR A 143 -18.06 36.06 -17.62
C THR A 143 -17.17 37.28 -17.89
N THR A 144 -15.90 37.04 -18.18
CA THR A 144 -15.05 37.95 -18.97
C THR A 144 -14.36 37.14 -20.05
N SER A 145 -14.56 37.55 -21.30
CA SER A 145 -14.21 36.80 -22.50
C SER A 145 -12.73 36.85 -22.86
N SER A 146 -12.12 35.68 -23.07
CA SER A 146 -11.20 35.38 -24.18
C SER A 146 -10.84 33.89 -24.09
N GLY A 147 -11.12 33.02 -25.05
CA GLY A 147 -11.43 33.27 -26.45
C GLY A 147 -10.70 32.28 -27.35
N THR A 148 -10.96 30.98 -27.19
CA THR A 148 -10.71 29.93 -28.21
C THR A 148 -11.58 28.72 -27.85
N GLU A 149 -12.76 28.62 -28.45
CA GLU A 149 -13.40 27.31 -28.58
C GLU A 149 -12.61 26.49 -29.59
N LEU A 150 -12.29 25.24 -29.24
CA LEU A 150 -12.12 24.19 -30.22
C LEU A 150 -13.01 23.02 -29.81
N GLN A 151 -14.23 23.01 -30.36
CA GLN A 151 -15.09 21.84 -30.27
C GLN A 151 -14.39 20.68 -30.99
N SER A 152 -14.08 19.61 -30.26
CA SER A 152 -13.79 18.31 -30.85
C SER A 152 -14.90 17.35 -30.44
N LEU A 153 -15.91 17.26 -31.30
CA LEU A 153 -16.93 16.23 -31.26
C LEU A 153 -16.32 14.89 -31.70
N LEU A 154 -15.77 14.14 -30.74
CA LEU A 154 -15.41 12.72 -30.87
C LEU A 154 -15.54 12.06 -29.50
N SER A 155 -16.17 10.89 -29.30
CA SER A 155 -17.13 10.12 -30.09
C SER A 155 -17.84 9.18 -29.10
N ASP A 156 -19.08 8.76 -29.37
CA ASP A 156 -19.72 7.67 -28.62
C ASP A 156 -19.00 6.34 -28.88
N SER A 157 -18.03 6.01 -28.03
CA SER A 157 -17.33 4.72 -28.01
C SER A 157 -16.77 4.45 -26.62
N PRO A 158 -16.90 3.22 -26.08
CA PRO A 158 -16.63 2.92 -24.67
C PRO A 158 -15.14 2.74 -24.34
N ILE A 159 -14.26 3.59 -24.87
CA ILE A 159 -12.87 3.67 -24.44
C ILE A 159 -12.85 4.58 -23.21
N ARG A 160 -13.06 3.96 -22.05
CA ARG A 160 -13.07 4.60 -20.73
C ARG A 160 -11.76 5.38 -20.53
N ALA A 161 -11.81 6.71 -20.66
CA ALA A 161 -10.65 7.58 -20.50
C ALA A 161 -9.98 7.29 -19.15
N ILE A 162 -8.75 6.77 -19.21
CA ILE A 162 -8.00 6.36 -18.02
C ILE A 162 -7.70 7.64 -17.24
N THR A 163 -8.38 7.81 -16.13
CA THR A 163 -8.35 9.01 -15.30
C THR A 163 -7.93 8.64 -13.89
N CYS A 164 -7.05 9.46 -13.30
CA CYS A 164 -6.62 9.25 -11.93
C CYS A 164 -7.81 9.52 -10.99
N LYS A 165 -8.08 8.61 -10.05
CA LYS A 165 -9.20 8.71 -9.10
C LYS A 165 -9.27 10.05 -8.35
N VAL A 166 -8.10 10.64 -8.07
CA VAL A 166 -7.94 11.91 -7.34
C VAL A 166 -7.61 13.11 -8.25
N GLY A 167 -7.79 12.97 -9.57
CA GLY A 167 -7.54 14.04 -10.54
C GLY A 167 -6.06 14.39 -10.79
N ASN A 168 -5.11 13.62 -10.25
CA ASN A 168 -3.68 13.87 -10.48
C ASN A 168 -3.30 13.61 -11.95
N ARG A 169 -2.97 14.68 -12.68
CA ARG A 169 -2.64 14.70 -14.12
C ARG A 169 -1.31 14.03 -14.48
N ILE A 170 -0.45 13.73 -13.50
CA ILE A 170 0.84 13.04 -13.69
C ILE A 170 0.89 11.66 -13.01
N CYS A 171 -0.27 11.11 -12.64
CA CYS A 171 -0.34 9.81 -11.99
C CYS A 171 0.15 8.68 -12.93
N SER A 172 0.96 7.74 -12.43
CA SER A 172 1.40 6.57 -13.22
C SER A 172 0.27 5.59 -13.57
N SER A 173 -0.95 5.84 -13.09
CA SER A 173 -2.15 5.14 -13.55
C SER A 173 -2.63 5.64 -14.93
N LEU A 174 -2.11 6.76 -15.43
CA LEU A 174 -2.49 7.37 -16.72
C LEU A 174 -1.65 6.86 -17.90
N THR A 175 -0.49 6.27 -17.63
CA THR A 175 0.36 5.66 -18.66
C THR A 175 -0.16 4.26 -19.00
N LEU A 176 -0.33 3.99 -20.29
CA LEU A 176 -0.93 2.75 -20.82
C LEU A 176 -0.14 1.47 -20.47
N GLU A 177 1.10 1.62 -20.04
CA GLU A 177 2.04 0.54 -19.75
C GLU A 177 2.10 0.22 -18.25
N ASN A 178 1.21 -0.67 -17.80
CA ASN A 178 1.38 -1.40 -16.54
C ASN A 178 1.17 -2.90 -16.82
N PRO A 179 2.23 -3.71 -17.03
CA PRO A 179 2.11 -5.08 -17.51
C PRO A 179 1.43 -6.08 -16.55
N PHE A 180 1.11 -5.65 -15.32
CA PHE A 180 0.59 -6.51 -14.26
C PHE A 180 -0.69 -5.93 -13.66
N PRO A 181 -1.75 -6.74 -13.48
CA PRO A 181 -2.95 -6.29 -12.78
C PRO A 181 -2.60 -5.82 -11.36
N ALA A 182 -3.18 -4.68 -10.97
CA ALA A 182 -3.00 -4.13 -9.64
C ALA A 182 -3.73 -4.98 -8.59
N MET A 183 -3.07 -5.28 -7.45
CA MET A 183 -3.77 -5.79 -6.25
C MET A 183 -5.00 -4.92 -5.94
N LEU A 184 -6.15 -5.57 -5.78
CA LEU A 184 -7.38 -4.95 -5.28
C LEU A 184 -7.25 -4.65 -3.78
N CYS A 185 -6.61 -3.53 -3.45
CA CYS A 185 -6.56 -3.04 -2.07
C CYS A 185 -7.89 -2.37 -1.70
N ASP A 186 -8.73 -3.12 -1.01
CA ASP A 186 -10.00 -2.67 -0.43
C ASP A 186 -9.83 -1.74 0.80
N ILE A 187 -8.66 -1.74 1.44
CA ILE A 187 -8.36 -0.91 2.62
C ILE A 187 -8.20 0.57 2.26
N CYS A 188 -7.40 0.88 1.24
CA CYS A 188 -7.04 2.26 0.87
C CYS A 188 -7.66 2.67 -0.46
N CYS A 189 -7.67 1.81 -1.47
CA CYS A 189 -8.11 2.18 -2.82
C CYS A 189 -9.63 2.26 -2.95
N SER A 190 -10.38 1.84 -1.92
CA SER A 190 -11.82 2.08 -1.81
C SER A 190 -12.16 3.56 -1.61
N ASP A 191 -11.35 4.31 -0.84
CA ASP A 191 -11.61 5.72 -0.54
C ASP A 191 -11.60 6.57 -1.82
N PRO A 192 -12.69 7.32 -2.15
CA PRO A 192 -12.74 8.14 -3.36
C PRO A 192 -11.60 9.17 -3.44
N GLY A 193 -11.12 9.67 -2.31
CA GLY A 193 -10.01 10.61 -2.20
C GLY A 193 -8.61 9.96 -2.22
N PHE A 194 -8.48 8.66 -2.48
CA PHE A 194 -7.20 7.95 -2.50
C PHE A 194 -6.94 7.23 -3.83
N CYS A 195 -5.77 7.47 -4.43
CA CYS A 195 -5.26 6.73 -5.58
C CYS A 195 -3.97 5.99 -5.19
N ARG A 196 -3.96 4.66 -5.33
CA ARG A 196 -2.79 3.80 -4.99
C ARG A 196 -1.49 4.28 -5.63
N ASP A 197 -1.58 4.76 -6.85
CA ASP A 197 -0.46 5.02 -7.73
C ASP A 197 0.09 6.45 -7.62
N CYS A 198 -0.53 7.31 -6.79
CA CYS A 198 0.02 8.62 -6.45
C CYS A 198 -0.26 9.14 -5.03
N CYS A 199 -1.00 8.44 -4.16
CA CYS A 199 -1.26 8.87 -2.78
C CYS A 199 -0.40 8.10 -1.77
N CYS A 200 0.11 8.80 -0.76
CA CYS A 200 0.81 8.21 0.36
C CYS A 200 -0.18 7.49 1.30
N ILE A 201 0.04 6.19 1.55
CA ILE A 201 -0.78 5.34 2.43
C ILE A 201 -0.86 5.82 3.90
N LEU A 202 0.02 6.72 4.33
CA LEU A 202 0.10 7.18 5.71
C LEU A 202 -0.63 8.51 5.97
N CYS A 203 -0.70 9.39 4.97
CA CYS A 203 -1.33 10.72 5.11
C CYS A 203 -2.40 11.02 4.05
N CYS A 204 -2.68 10.07 3.15
CA CYS A 204 -3.59 10.14 2.00
C CYS A 204 -3.29 11.23 0.96
N LYS A 205 -2.33 12.13 1.20
CA LYS A 205 -1.94 13.17 0.25
C LYS A 205 -1.23 12.60 -0.97
N THR A 206 -1.44 13.25 -2.10
CA THR A 206 -0.79 12.98 -3.38
C THR A 206 0.70 13.34 -3.35
N ILE A 207 1.55 12.50 -3.94
CA ILE A 207 2.93 12.84 -4.29
C ILE A 207 2.86 13.88 -5.43
N THR A 208 3.23 15.14 -5.17
CA THR A 208 3.24 16.19 -6.20
C THR A 208 4.64 16.40 -6.79
N SER A 209 4.70 16.92 -8.02
CA SER A 209 5.96 17.15 -8.75
C SER A 209 6.80 18.29 -8.19
N ASP A 210 6.19 19.10 -7.34
CA ASP A 210 6.64 20.42 -6.93
C ASP A 210 7.44 20.37 -5.63
N TYR A 211 7.25 19.33 -4.80
CA TYR A 211 8.00 19.13 -3.56
C TYR A 211 8.42 17.68 -3.25
N ASP A 212 7.79 16.65 -3.83
CA ASP A 212 7.91 15.27 -3.36
C ASP A 212 8.42 14.23 -4.40
N VAL A 213 8.98 14.67 -5.54
CA VAL A 213 9.49 13.80 -6.63
C VAL A 213 10.48 12.72 -6.14
N TYR A 214 11.26 13.04 -5.11
CA TYR A 214 12.37 12.22 -4.65
C TYR A 214 12.11 11.54 -3.31
N SER A 215 11.11 11.99 -2.56
CA SER A 215 10.91 11.69 -1.14
C SER A 215 9.83 10.62 -0.89
N TYR A 216 9.65 9.66 -1.80
CA TYR A 216 8.70 8.56 -1.62
C TYR A 216 9.28 7.18 -1.94
N ILE A 217 8.71 6.16 -1.30
CA ILE A 217 8.94 4.74 -1.59
C ILE A 217 7.65 4.07 -2.07
N ARG A 218 7.73 3.25 -3.13
CA ARG A 218 6.66 2.35 -3.57
C ARG A 218 6.94 0.95 -3.04
N CYS A 219 5.92 0.23 -2.59
CA CYS A 219 6.06 -1.16 -2.18
C CYS A 219 6.11 -2.09 -3.39
N GLU A 220 7.25 -2.75 -3.58
CA GLU A 220 7.55 -3.65 -4.71
C GLU A 220 7.26 -5.13 -4.38
N ALA A 221 6.80 -5.43 -3.17
CA ALA A 221 6.50 -6.80 -2.75
C ALA A 221 5.33 -7.41 -3.53
N THR A 222 5.51 -8.65 -3.98
CA THR A 222 4.49 -9.45 -4.66
C THR A 222 3.66 -10.24 -3.66
N ILE A 223 2.34 -10.19 -3.80
CA ILE A 223 1.33 -10.89 -3.00
C ILE A 223 0.42 -11.60 -4.00
N ASP A 224 0.27 -12.92 -3.88
CA ASP A 224 -0.63 -13.72 -4.73
C ASP A 224 -0.47 -13.46 -6.25
N GLY A 225 0.76 -13.23 -6.69
CA GLY A 225 1.12 -12.92 -8.10
C GLY A 225 1.09 -11.44 -8.49
N TYR A 226 0.70 -10.54 -7.59
CA TYR A 226 0.47 -9.12 -7.89
C TYR A 226 1.35 -8.19 -7.05
N ILE A 227 1.82 -7.09 -7.63
CA ILE A 227 2.63 -6.09 -6.91
C ILE A 227 1.72 -5.24 -5.98
N CYS A 228 2.11 -5.15 -4.71
CA CYS A 228 1.44 -4.35 -3.68
C CYS A 228 1.22 -2.90 -4.12
N GLY A 229 2.27 -2.25 -4.63
CA GLY A 229 2.22 -0.98 -5.35
C GLY A 229 1.94 0.27 -4.50
N HIS A 230 1.67 0.12 -3.20
CA HIS A 230 1.39 1.24 -2.29
C HIS A 230 2.57 2.16 -2.10
N ILE A 231 2.30 3.47 -2.17
CA ILE A 231 3.31 4.52 -2.00
C ILE A 231 3.28 5.07 -0.58
N SER A 232 4.44 5.50 -0.06
CA SER A 232 4.52 6.38 1.10
C SER A 232 5.57 7.46 0.91
N HIS A 233 5.30 8.69 1.36
CA HIS A 233 6.38 9.65 1.64
C HIS A 233 7.34 9.03 2.67
N LEU A 234 8.64 9.27 2.50
CA LEU A 234 9.70 8.83 3.40
C LEU A 234 9.58 9.55 4.75
N ASP A 235 9.30 10.86 4.78
CA ASP A 235 9.07 11.59 6.04
C ASP A 235 7.90 10.99 6.84
N CYS A 236 6.78 10.70 6.16
CA CYS A 236 5.64 10.06 6.80
C CYS A 236 6.01 8.66 7.34
N ALA A 237 6.81 7.88 6.60
CA ALA A 237 7.21 6.55 7.03
C ALA A 237 8.21 6.59 8.21
N LEU A 238 9.18 7.49 8.17
CA LEU A 238 10.15 7.72 9.27
C LEU A 238 9.42 8.15 10.54
N ARG A 239 8.53 9.15 10.45
CA ARG A 239 7.73 9.67 11.58
C ARG A 239 6.71 8.69 12.13
N ALA A 240 6.26 7.73 11.31
CA ALA A 240 5.38 6.65 11.73
C ALA A 240 6.13 5.41 12.26
N TYR A 241 7.47 5.45 12.36
CA TYR A 241 8.31 4.30 12.72
C TYR A 241 8.15 3.10 11.77
N MET A 242 7.84 3.38 10.49
CA MET A 242 7.69 2.42 9.41
C MET A 242 8.87 2.47 8.42
N ALA A 243 9.87 3.33 8.64
CA ALA A 243 11.10 3.40 7.86
C ALA A 243 12.32 3.66 8.76
N GLY A 244 13.50 3.26 8.28
CA GLY A 244 14.79 3.50 8.93
C GLY A 244 15.21 2.36 9.86
N THR A 245 15.92 2.70 10.93
CA THR A 245 16.27 1.78 12.02
C THR A 245 15.30 1.98 13.18
N VAL A 246 14.54 0.93 13.53
CA VAL A 246 13.43 1.00 14.49
C VAL A 246 13.47 -0.19 15.44
N GLY A 247 13.70 0.05 16.72
CA GLY A 247 13.77 -1.00 17.74
C GLY A 247 12.40 -1.61 18.13
N GLY A 248 12.40 -2.34 19.25
CA GLY A 248 11.19 -2.97 19.79
C GLY A 248 10.67 -4.12 18.92
N SER A 249 9.35 -4.32 18.90
CA SER A 249 8.71 -5.44 18.20
C SER A 249 8.67 -5.32 16.67
N ILE A 250 8.97 -4.15 16.12
CA ILE A 250 9.06 -3.94 14.67
C ILE A 250 10.44 -4.35 14.16
N ASN A 251 11.51 -3.97 14.87
CA ASN A 251 12.90 -4.37 14.60
C ASN A 251 13.31 -4.20 13.12
N LEU A 252 13.41 -2.95 12.66
CA LEU A 252 13.90 -2.55 11.35
C LEU A 252 15.38 -2.12 11.44
N ASP A 253 16.18 -2.45 10.43
CA ASP A 253 17.57 -1.97 10.25
C ASP A 253 17.70 -1.41 8.83
N ALA A 254 17.70 -0.07 8.70
CA ALA A 254 17.58 0.64 7.42
C ALA A 254 16.57 -0.03 6.45
N GLN A 255 15.33 -0.21 6.91
CA GLN A 255 14.26 -0.89 6.19
C GLN A 255 12.98 -0.06 6.17
N TYR A 256 12.14 -0.27 5.15
CA TYR A 256 10.76 0.21 5.09
C TYR A 256 9.80 -0.96 5.31
N LEU A 257 8.77 -0.74 6.12
CA LEU A 257 7.66 -1.66 6.34
C LEU A 257 6.41 -1.11 5.65
N CYS A 258 5.87 -1.82 4.66
CA CYS A 258 4.64 -1.38 4.01
C CYS A 258 3.41 -1.59 4.92
N ARG A 259 2.64 -0.52 5.16
CA ARG A 259 1.43 -0.56 6.01
C ARG A 259 0.30 -1.46 5.51
N TYR A 260 0.29 -1.82 4.22
CA TYR A 260 -0.76 -2.66 3.65
C TYR A 260 -0.44 -4.16 3.78
N CYS A 261 0.77 -4.55 3.37
CA CYS A 261 1.16 -5.96 3.21
C CYS A 261 2.21 -6.45 4.20
N ASP A 262 2.61 -5.60 5.16
CA ASP A 262 3.65 -5.85 6.17
C ASP A 262 5.00 -6.36 5.61
N SER A 263 5.22 -6.18 4.30
CA SER A 263 6.45 -6.56 3.63
C SER A 263 7.55 -5.55 3.93
N ARG A 264 8.78 -6.06 4.11
CA ARG A 264 9.97 -5.26 4.40
C ARG A 264 10.78 -5.04 3.13
N MET A 265 11.29 -3.84 2.95
CA MET A 265 12.17 -3.46 1.83
C MET A 265 13.46 -2.83 2.36
N ASP A 266 14.58 -3.09 1.71
CA ASP A 266 15.85 -2.45 2.06
C ASP A 266 15.85 -0.98 1.59
N LEU A 267 16.19 -0.06 2.49
CA LEU A 267 16.30 1.37 2.18
C LEU A 267 17.73 1.81 1.83
N VAL A 268 18.77 0.97 1.99
CA VAL A 268 20.14 1.35 1.62
C VAL A 268 20.26 1.66 0.10
N PRO A 269 19.69 0.87 -0.83
CA PRO A 269 19.67 1.24 -2.25
C PRO A 269 18.86 2.51 -2.51
N HIS A 270 17.82 2.75 -1.73
CA HIS A 270 16.99 3.95 -1.84
C HIS A 270 17.74 5.21 -1.38
N ALA A 271 18.48 5.15 -0.27
CA ALA A 271 19.35 6.24 0.18
C ALA A 271 20.49 6.53 -0.82
N LEU A 272 20.99 5.50 -1.52
CA LEU A 272 21.96 5.70 -2.60
C LEU A 272 21.32 6.42 -3.81
N LYS A 273 20.07 6.06 -4.15
CA LYS A 273 19.29 6.77 -5.18
C LYS A 273 19.07 8.24 -4.82
N LEU A 274 18.71 8.54 -3.56
CA LEU A 274 18.61 9.91 -3.04
C LEU A 274 19.93 10.68 -3.22
N LEU A 275 21.06 10.08 -2.86
CA LEU A 275 22.38 10.71 -3.02
C LEU A 275 22.72 10.99 -4.50
N ASN A 276 22.38 10.06 -5.41
CA ASN A 276 22.59 10.25 -6.84
C ASN A 276 21.68 11.32 -7.43
N ILE A 277 20.45 11.50 -6.92
CA ILE A 277 19.55 12.59 -7.35
C ILE A 277 20.20 13.96 -7.07
N CYS A 278 20.88 14.13 -5.94
CA CYS A 278 21.52 15.40 -5.59
C CYS A 278 22.58 15.88 -6.60
N THR A 279 23.14 15.03 -7.47
CA THR A 279 24.07 15.49 -8.52
C THR A 279 23.38 16.21 -9.68
N TYR A 280 22.04 16.14 -9.76
CA TYR A 280 21.22 16.79 -10.79
C TYR A 280 20.35 17.94 -10.24
N VAL A 281 20.34 18.15 -8.92
CA VAL A 281 19.57 19.21 -8.26
C VAL A 281 20.44 20.46 -8.12
N ALA A 282 20.01 21.59 -8.67
CA ALA A 282 20.73 22.86 -8.54
C ALA A 282 20.51 23.59 -7.20
N SER A 283 19.41 23.29 -6.51
CA SER A 283 19.02 23.93 -5.25
C SER A 283 19.76 23.32 -4.05
N ARG A 284 20.64 24.10 -3.41
CA ARG A 284 21.35 23.70 -2.18
C ARG A 284 20.40 23.38 -1.02
N ALA A 285 19.26 24.08 -0.93
CA ALA A 285 18.25 23.83 0.08
C ALA A 285 17.56 22.47 -0.11
N ASP A 286 17.31 22.07 -1.36
CA ASP A 286 16.66 20.78 -1.66
C ASP A 286 17.65 19.62 -1.59
N ILE A 287 18.92 19.82 -1.98
CA ILE A 287 20.00 18.88 -1.65
C ILE A 287 20.05 18.63 -0.13
N GLU A 288 20.01 19.68 0.70
CA GLU A 288 20.06 19.51 2.15
C GLU A 288 18.85 18.71 2.69
N LYS A 289 17.64 18.96 2.19
CA LYS A 289 16.45 18.13 2.51
C LYS A 289 16.67 16.66 2.14
N ILE A 290 17.15 16.38 0.93
CA ILE A 290 17.38 15.01 0.44
C ILE A 290 18.47 14.29 1.27
N LEU A 291 19.58 14.96 1.56
CA LEU A 291 20.66 14.42 2.42
C LEU A 291 20.15 14.15 3.84
N ASN A 292 19.30 15.02 4.41
CA ASN A 292 18.68 14.81 5.72
C ASN A 292 17.77 13.56 5.74
N VAL A 293 17.00 13.31 4.69
CA VAL A 293 16.20 12.07 4.57
C VAL A 293 17.12 10.85 4.50
N GLY A 294 18.20 10.91 3.72
CA GLY A 294 19.22 9.85 3.66
C GLY A 294 19.87 9.55 5.02
N ILE A 295 20.22 10.59 5.79
CA ILE A 295 20.74 10.46 7.16
C ILE A 295 19.71 9.76 8.06
N CYS A 296 18.45 10.20 8.05
CA CYS A 296 17.39 9.61 8.89
C CYS A 296 17.09 8.15 8.55
N ILE A 297 17.25 7.74 7.29
CA ILE A 297 17.10 6.35 6.84
C ILE A 297 18.22 5.45 7.37
N LEU A 298 19.46 5.93 7.35
CA LEU A 298 20.65 5.12 7.62
C LEU A 298 21.16 5.21 9.05
N ARG A 299 20.66 6.17 9.85
CA ARG A 299 21.02 6.36 11.25
C ARG A 299 20.84 5.05 12.04
N ASP A 300 21.81 4.77 12.90
CA ASP A 300 21.89 3.59 13.78
C ASP A 300 21.87 2.22 13.07
N SER A 301 21.90 2.19 11.73
CA SER A 301 21.87 0.97 10.94
C SER A 301 23.10 0.11 11.24
N GLN A 302 22.92 -1.22 11.32
CA GLN A 302 24.03 -2.15 11.56
C GLN A 302 24.66 -2.67 10.27
N LYS A 303 24.00 -2.48 9.12
CA LYS A 303 24.52 -2.80 7.78
C LYS A 303 25.81 -2.03 7.47
N ARG A 304 26.86 -2.75 7.05
CA ARG A 304 28.15 -2.16 6.64
C ARG A 304 27.99 -1.11 5.53
N SER A 305 27.21 -1.43 4.49
CA SER A 305 26.89 -0.54 3.38
C SER A 305 26.08 0.68 3.81
N GLY A 306 25.20 0.54 4.81
CA GLY A 306 24.46 1.65 5.40
C GLY A 306 25.37 2.64 6.13
N LYS A 307 26.31 2.13 6.94
CA LYS A 307 27.31 2.94 7.68
C LYS A 307 28.25 3.69 6.73
N GLU A 308 28.75 3.02 5.69
CA GLU A 308 29.62 3.64 4.67
C GLU A 308 28.90 4.76 3.90
N LEU A 309 27.66 4.50 3.47
CA LEU A 309 26.84 5.48 2.77
C LEU A 309 26.45 6.66 3.66
N LEU A 310 26.14 6.42 4.94
CA LEU A 310 25.87 7.48 5.92
C LEU A 310 27.07 8.42 6.07
N HIS A 311 28.27 7.87 6.30
CA HIS A 311 29.50 8.66 6.40
C HIS A 311 29.74 9.52 5.15
N ARG A 312 29.48 8.97 3.94
CA ARG A 312 29.57 9.72 2.69
C ARG A 312 28.55 10.86 2.62
N ILE A 313 27.29 10.62 2.99
CA ILE A 313 26.22 11.63 3.01
C ILE A 313 26.54 12.75 4.01
N GLU A 314 27.02 12.40 5.20
CA GLU A 314 27.40 13.36 6.25
C GLU A 314 28.62 14.21 5.85
N SER A 315 29.65 13.61 5.24
CA SER A 315 30.80 14.34 4.67
C SER A 315 30.36 15.35 3.61
N ILE A 316 29.49 14.95 2.68
CA ILE A 316 28.93 15.84 1.65
C ILE A 316 28.14 16.99 2.29
N LYS A 317 27.27 16.68 3.26
CA LYS A 317 26.51 17.70 4.01
C LYS A 317 27.43 18.69 4.75
N ALA A 318 28.58 18.22 5.26
CA ALA A 318 29.56 19.05 5.97
C ALA A 318 30.52 19.84 5.04
N LYS A 319 30.63 19.49 3.75
CA LYS A 319 31.27 20.31 2.69
C LYS A 319 30.30 21.39 2.18
N LEU A 320 29.04 21.01 2.00
CA LEU A 320 27.91 21.92 2.20
C LEU A 320 27.91 22.41 3.67
N THR A 321 26.95 23.25 4.09
CA THR A 321 27.13 24.15 5.26
C THR A 321 28.38 25.06 5.15
N LYS A 322 29.62 24.55 5.28
CA LYS A 322 30.92 25.26 5.11
C LYS A 322 31.07 26.08 3.83
N GLY A 323 30.30 25.78 2.78
CA GLY A 323 30.20 26.63 1.58
C GLY A 323 30.98 26.14 0.36
N VAL A 324 31.48 24.90 0.37
CA VAL A 324 32.03 24.26 -0.83
C VAL A 324 30.94 24.19 -1.92
N CYS A 325 31.31 24.35 -3.19
CA CYS A 325 30.36 24.26 -4.29
C CYS A 325 29.79 22.84 -4.41
N ILE A 326 28.61 22.68 -5.02
CA ILE A 326 27.93 21.38 -5.10
C ILE A 326 28.79 20.35 -5.85
N GLN A 327 29.48 20.75 -6.92
CA GLN A 327 30.30 19.84 -7.73
C GLN A 327 31.50 19.27 -6.93
N ASP A 328 32.21 20.13 -6.20
CA ASP A 328 33.35 19.74 -5.37
C ASP A 328 32.93 18.96 -4.12
N ALA A 329 31.76 19.27 -3.54
CA ALA A 329 31.25 18.56 -2.37
C ALA A 329 31.01 17.06 -2.68
N PHE A 330 30.57 16.74 -3.90
CA PHE A 330 30.26 15.38 -4.34
C PHE A 330 31.45 14.62 -4.97
N ARG A 331 32.55 15.33 -5.28
CA ARG A 331 33.78 14.70 -5.78
C ARG A 331 34.28 13.68 -4.74
N LYS A 332 34.46 12.43 -5.15
CA LYS A 332 35.10 11.41 -4.30
C LYS A 332 36.49 11.91 -3.94
N GLU A 333 36.82 11.85 -2.65
CA GLU A 333 38.21 11.96 -2.22
C GLU A 333 38.95 10.75 -2.80
N SER A 334 39.88 11.01 -3.71
CA SER A 334 40.91 10.04 -4.04
C SER A 334 41.73 9.83 -2.78
N CYS A 335 41.89 8.58 -2.33
CA CYS A 335 42.94 8.25 -1.37
C CYS A 335 44.26 8.68 -2.00
N VAL A 336 44.83 9.78 -1.51
CA VAL A 336 46.20 10.17 -1.82
C VAL A 336 47.08 9.31 -0.92
N ASP A 337 47.28 8.06 -1.33
CA ASP A 337 48.32 7.22 -0.75
C ASP A 337 49.64 7.96 -0.91
N SER A 338 50.17 8.41 0.22
CA SER A 338 51.35 9.26 0.29
C SER A 338 52.61 8.41 0.18
N THR A 339 52.80 7.80 -0.99
CA THR A 339 54.08 7.16 -1.39
C THR A 339 54.57 7.83 -2.66
N GLY A 340 55.41 8.84 -2.49
CA GLY A 340 56.06 9.51 -3.61
C GLY A 340 57.20 8.67 -4.17
N SER A 341 57.14 8.35 -5.46
CA SER A 341 58.32 8.08 -6.28
C SER A 341 58.08 8.58 -7.71
N LYS A 342 59.05 9.33 -8.24
CA LYS A 342 58.99 9.87 -9.61
C LYS A 342 59.44 8.81 -10.61
N SER A 343 58.73 8.66 -11.71
CA SER A 343 59.30 8.29 -13.01
C SER A 343 58.45 8.86 -14.15
N GLN A 344 59.10 9.15 -15.27
CA GLN A 344 58.56 9.92 -16.41
C GLN A 344 57.78 9.04 -17.42
N PRO A 345 57.06 9.63 -18.39
CA PRO A 345 56.11 8.90 -19.22
C PRO A 345 56.77 8.15 -20.38
N GLU A 346 56.21 7.01 -20.75
CA GLU A 346 56.35 6.44 -22.09
C GLU A 346 55.01 6.45 -22.82
N GLU A 347 55.05 6.90 -24.07
CA GLU A 347 53.95 7.04 -24.99
C GLU A 347 53.96 5.84 -25.95
N LYS A 348 52.83 5.12 -26.10
CA LYS A 348 52.60 4.21 -27.24
C LYS A 348 51.13 3.82 -27.45
N VAL A 349 50.54 4.43 -28.49
CA VAL A 349 49.81 3.82 -29.62
C VAL A 349 48.77 2.70 -29.34
N LEU A 350 47.50 3.07 -29.57
CA LEU A 350 46.41 2.42 -30.34
C LEU A 350 46.24 0.88 -30.45
N ASP A 351 44.94 0.53 -30.51
CA ASP A 351 44.29 -0.71 -30.99
C ASP A 351 44.57 -2.01 -30.19
N ASP A 352 43.58 -2.83 -29.81
CA ASP A 352 42.50 -3.35 -30.67
C ASP A 352 41.23 -3.84 -29.91
N PHE A 353 40.23 -4.32 -30.65
CA PHE A 353 38.86 -4.70 -30.21
C PHE A 353 38.75 -5.88 -29.21
N PHE A 354 37.88 -5.76 -28.19
CA PHE A 354 36.56 -6.45 -28.12
C PHE A 354 35.69 -5.98 -26.95
#